data_AF-A0A975MI30-F1
#
_entry.id   AF-A0A975MI30-F1
#
_cell.length_a   1.000
_cell.length_b   1.000
_cell.length_c   1.000
_cell.angle_alpha   90.00
_cell.angle_beta   90.00
_cell.angle_gamma   90.00
#
_symmetry.space_group_name_H-M   'P 1'
#
loop_
_entity.id
_entity.type
_entity.pdbx_description
1 polymer ?
#
loop_
_entity_poly.entity_id
_entity_poly.type
_entity_poly.pdbx_seq_one_letter_code
_entity_poly.pdbx_strand_id
1 'polypeptide(L)'
;MSSGTAPVSVVDAPSRDRPTVSTLIAAGCCGLAGFLHIAAFPDHFFATPALGATLLVVGVGQLLATLVLLDAPGPRTVAFLAWTHMMFIAAYVATRTMDIPLMPLHVGAGHVDAADVAAAAPGSRGNGIPVYPGSRIEPVGTWDLLCVLAEAALVVLLVRSSPGPHRRALVDGAVLLTIGLLVLRLTTGS
;
A
#
# COMPACT_ATOMS: atom_id res chain seq x y z
N MET A 1 -18.84 29.28 -58.53
CA MET A 1 -19.09 28.38 -57.40
C MET A 1 -17.87 28.44 -56.49
N SER A 2 -17.90 29.27 -55.43
CA SER A 2 -16.79 29.36 -54.47
C SER A 2 -16.98 28.30 -53.40
N SER A 3 -16.08 27.32 -53.35
CA SER A 3 -16.02 26.34 -52.26
C SER A 3 -15.55 27.05 -50.99
N GLY A 4 -16.50 27.40 -50.11
CA GLY A 4 -16.18 27.90 -48.79
C GLY A 4 -15.64 26.77 -47.92
N THR A 5 -14.34 26.77 -47.67
CA THR A 5 -13.70 25.94 -46.64
C THR A 5 -14.17 26.42 -45.26
N ALA A 6 -14.97 25.61 -44.56
CA ALA A 6 -15.37 25.90 -43.20
C ALA A 6 -14.13 26.02 -42.29
N PRO A 7 -14.10 26.98 -41.36
CA PRO A 7 -12.97 27.13 -40.44
C PRO A 7 -12.86 25.88 -39.58
N VAL A 8 -11.67 25.27 -39.56
CA VAL A 8 -11.33 24.18 -38.65
C VAL A 8 -11.42 24.74 -37.24
N SER A 9 -12.45 24.33 -36.51
CA SER A 9 -12.57 24.57 -35.06
C SER A 9 -11.34 23.99 -34.39
N VAL A 10 -10.42 24.84 -33.96
CA VAL A 10 -9.34 24.46 -33.05
C VAL A 10 -10.02 23.94 -31.79
N VAL A 11 -10.01 22.62 -31.61
CA VAL A 11 -10.48 22.00 -30.38
C VAL A 11 -9.48 22.43 -29.31
N ASP A 12 -9.85 23.42 -28.51
CA ASP A 12 -9.03 23.85 -27.37
C ASP A 12 -8.76 22.62 -26.51
N ALA A 13 -7.47 22.32 -26.31
CA ALA A 13 -7.07 21.24 -25.43
C ALA A 13 -7.69 21.53 -24.05
N PRO A 14 -8.36 20.54 -23.42
CA PRO A 14 -8.98 20.75 -22.12
C PRO A 14 -7.93 21.32 -21.16
N SER A 15 -8.22 22.47 -20.57
CA SER A 15 -7.33 23.12 -19.61
C SER A 15 -7.10 22.14 -18.46
N ARG A 16 -5.86 21.66 -18.32
CA ARG A 16 -5.49 20.82 -17.18
C ARG A 16 -5.61 21.67 -15.91
N ASP A 17 -6.61 21.34 -15.09
CA ASP A 17 -6.75 21.95 -13.78
C ASP A 17 -5.48 21.68 -12.95
N ARG A 18 -5.03 22.69 -12.22
CA ARG A 18 -3.86 22.54 -11.34
C ARG A 18 -4.20 21.53 -10.22
N PRO A 19 -3.25 20.66 -9.83
CA PRO A 19 -3.46 19.75 -8.72
C PRO A 19 -3.76 20.54 -7.45
N THR A 20 -4.76 20.08 -6.70
CA THR A 20 -5.11 20.69 -5.41
C THR A 20 -4.03 20.40 -4.37
N VAL A 21 -3.96 21.20 -3.28
CA VAL A 21 -3.06 20.91 -2.15
C VAL A 21 -3.31 19.51 -1.58
N SER A 22 -4.57 19.09 -1.48
CA SER A 22 -4.92 17.73 -1.02
C SER A 22 -4.36 16.64 -1.94
N THR A 23 -4.37 16.88 -3.25
CA THR A 23 -3.80 15.97 -4.24
C THR A 23 -2.28 15.89 -4.09
N LEU A 24 -1.61 17.02 -3.87
CA LEU A 24 -0.16 17.06 -3.65
C LEU A 24 0.24 16.32 -2.37
N ILE A 25 -0.51 16.48 -1.27
CA ILE A 25 -0.26 15.75 -0.02
C ILE A 25 -0.48 14.25 -0.23
N ALA A 26 -1.57 13.85 -0.89
CA ALA A 26 -1.83 12.46 -1.21
C ALA A 26 -0.70 11.85 -2.07
N ALA A 27 -0.27 12.55 -3.12
CA ALA A 27 0.86 12.14 -3.94
C ALA A 27 2.15 12.00 -3.10
N GLY A 28 2.42 12.96 -2.19
CA GLY A 28 3.55 12.89 -1.27
C GLY A 28 3.50 11.67 -0.34
N CYS A 29 2.33 11.36 0.24
CA CYS A 29 2.13 10.17 1.07
C CYS A 29 2.32 8.87 0.26
N CYS A 30 1.79 8.81 -0.96
CA CYS A 30 1.95 7.67 -1.87
C CYS A 30 3.43 7.47 -2.26
N GLY A 31 4.13 8.56 -2.57
CA GLY A 31 5.54 8.53 -2.93
C GLY A 31 6.43 8.11 -1.76
N LEU A 32 6.12 8.60 -0.55
CA LEU A 32 6.80 8.20 0.67
C LEU A 32 6.61 6.69 0.93
N ALA A 33 5.37 6.19 0.91
CA ALA A 33 5.10 4.76 1.07
C ALA A 33 5.87 3.92 0.02
N GLY A 34 5.85 4.35 -1.24
CA GLY A 34 6.56 3.67 -2.33
C GLY A 34 8.08 3.62 -2.10
N PHE A 35 8.66 4.74 -1.66
CA PHE A 35 10.07 4.81 -1.28
C PHE A 35 10.40 3.87 -0.11
N LEU A 36 9.57 3.85 0.94
CA LEU A 36 9.80 2.99 2.12
C LEU A 36 9.77 1.50 1.74
N HIS A 37 8.84 1.08 0.87
CA HIS A 37 8.80 -0.30 0.36
C HIS A 37 10.05 -0.67 -0.46
N ILE A 38 10.53 0.23 -1.33
CA ILE A 38 11.77 0.00 -2.09
C ILE A 38 13.00 0.03 -1.17
N ALA A 39 13.02 0.88 -0.15
CA ALA A 39 14.12 0.93 0.80
C ALA A 39 14.22 -0.36 1.63
N ALA A 40 13.08 -0.98 1.96
CA ALA A 40 13.02 -2.25 2.66
C ALA A 40 13.36 -3.46 1.75
N PHE A 41 13.26 -3.32 0.42
CA PHE A 41 13.45 -4.42 -0.53
C PHE A 41 14.74 -5.25 -0.31
N PRO A 42 15.95 -4.67 -0.19
CA PRO A 42 17.18 -5.45 -0.12
C PRO A 42 17.17 -6.43 1.05
N ASP A 43 16.83 -5.95 2.25
CA ASP A 43 16.82 -6.75 3.47
C ASP A 43 15.85 -7.94 3.35
N HIS A 44 14.66 -7.69 2.80
CA HIS A 44 13.66 -8.72 2.59
C HIS A 44 13.95 -9.66 1.43
N PHE A 45 14.62 -9.19 0.38
CA PHE A 45 14.96 -10.04 -0.77
C PHE A 45 16.00 -11.09 -0.41
N PHE A 46 17.00 -10.72 0.41
CA PHE A 46 18.00 -11.66 0.89
C PHE A 46 17.43 -12.65 1.91
N ALA A 47 16.43 -12.26 2.70
CA ALA A 47 15.74 -13.16 3.62
C ALA A 47 14.74 -14.08 2.90
N THR A 48 13.92 -13.55 2.00
CA THR A 48 12.91 -14.29 1.24
C THR A 48 12.65 -13.58 -0.09
N PRO A 49 13.21 -14.07 -1.22
CA PRO A 49 13.14 -13.37 -2.51
C PRO A 49 11.73 -13.01 -2.97
N ALA A 50 10.73 -13.85 -2.67
CA ALA A 50 9.32 -13.57 -2.99
C ALA A 50 8.77 -12.35 -2.23
N LEU A 51 9.12 -12.20 -0.94
CA LEU A 51 8.73 -11.04 -0.15
C LEU A 51 9.43 -9.78 -0.65
N GLY A 52 10.74 -9.85 -0.89
CA GLY A 52 11.48 -8.76 -1.52
C GLY A 52 10.86 -8.33 -2.85
N ALA A 53 10.65 -9.27 -3.78
CA ALA A 53 10.03 -8.97 -5.07
C ALA A 53 8.64 -8.31 -4.92
N THR A 54 7.85 -8.75 -3.95
CA THR A 54 6.55 -8.13 -3.63
C THR A 54 6.71 -6.68 -3.20
N LEU A 55 7.62 -6.40 -2.26
CA LEU A 55 7.91 -5.03 -1.80
C LEU A 55 8.41 -4.14 -2.93
N LEU A 56 9.25 -4.66 -3.82
CA LEU A 56 9.73 -3.92 -4.98
C LEU A 56 8.58 -3.58 -5.94
N VAL A 57 7.72 -4.55 -6.26
CA VAL A 57 6.56 -4.35 -7.15
C VAL A 57 5.58 -3.35 -6.54
N VAL A 58 5.25 -3.50 -5.26
CA VAL A 58 4.36 -2.56 -4.53
C VAL A 58 4.98 -1.17 -4.52
N GLY A 59 6.26 -1.05 -4.16
CA GLY A 59 6.96 0.23 -4.08
C GLY A 59 7.03 0.95 -5.43
N VAL A 60 7.39 0.25 -6.51
CA VAL A 60 7.37 0.80 -7.87
C VAL A 60 5.94 1.20 -8.28
N GLY A 61 4.95 0.35 -8.00
CA GLY A 61 3.54 0.65 -8.26
C GLY A 61 3.07 1.93 -7.56
N GLN A 62 3.49 2.16 -6.32
CA GLN A 62 3.18 3.36 -5.55
C GLN A 62 3.89 4.62 -6.06
N LEU A 63 5.13 4.49 -6.55
CA LEU A 63 5.81 5.59 -7.24
C LEU A 63 5.11 5.94 -8.56
N LEU A 64 4.66 4.96 -9.33
CA LEU A 64 3.86 5.21 -10.53
C LEU A 64 2.50 5.84 -10.20
N ALA A 65 1.82 5.35 -9.15
CA ALA A 65 0.58 5.93 -8.66
C ALA A 65 0.77 7.38 -8.19
N THR A 66 1.94 7.74 -7.67
CA THR A 66 2.30 9.13 -7.34
C THR A 66 2.25 10.01 -8.59
N LEU A 67 2.86 9.56 -9.70
CA LEU A 67 2.81 10.30 -10.97
C LEU A 67 1.37 10.43 -11.50
N VAL A 68 0.57 9.36 -11.38
CA VAL A 68 -0.86 9.37 -11.75
C VAL A 68 -1.65 10.37 -10.90
N LEU A 69 -1.39 10.46 -9.59
CA LEU A 69 -2.04 11.43 -8.70
C LEU A 69 -1.67 12.87 -9.07
N LEU A 70 -0.44 13.11 -9.52
CA LEU A 70 0.01 14.44 -9.97
C LEU A 70 -0.63 14.88 -11.30
N ASP A 71 -1.12 13.96 -12.13
CA ASP A 71 -1.82 14.25 -13.39
C ASP A 71 -3.34 14.40 -13.24
N ALA A 72 -3.82 14.72 -12.02
CA ALA A 72 -5.23 14.98 -11.70
C ALA A 72 -6.18 13.83 -12.15
N PRO A 73 -6.07 12.65 -11.54
CA PRO A 73 -6.76 11.46 -12.03
C PRO A 73 -8.28 11.55 -11.84
N GLY A 74 -9.01 10.90 -12.74
CA GLY A 74 -10.46 10.79 -12.64
C GLY A 74 -10.95 10.02 -11.41
N PRO A 75 -12.24 10.15 -11.05
CA PRO A 75 -12.78 9.61 -9.79
C PRO A 75 -12.70 8.07 -9.70
N ARG A 76 -12.77 7.36 -10.82
CA ARG A 76 -12.60 5.89 -10.85
C ARG A 76 -11.19 5.47 -10.44
N THR A 77 -10.17 6.18 -10.94
CA THR A 77 -8.77 5.94 -10.59
C THR A 77 -8.51 6.24 -9.12
N VAL A 78 -9.05 7.35 -8.60
CA VAL A 78 -8.97 7.68 -7.16
C VAL A 78 -9.59 6.58 -6.31
N ALA A 79 -10.79 6.10 -6.66
CA ALA A 79 -11.46 5.02 -5.94
C ALA A 79 -10.68 3.70 -6.01
N PHE A 80 -10.11 3.37 -7.17
CA PHE A 80 -9.27 2.18 -7.35
C PHE A 80 -8.01 2.23 -6.48
N LEU A 81 -7.32 3.38 -6.47
CA LEU A 81 -6.13 3.58 -5.63
C LEU A 81 -6.50 3.47 -4.14
N ALA A 82 -7.59 4.10 -3.72
CA ALA A 82 -8.07 4.01 -2.34
C ALA A 82 -8.33 2.55 -1.93
N TRP A 83 -9.04 1.78 -2.77
CA TRP A 83 -9.29 0.36 -2.51
C TRP A 83 -8.01 -0.46 -2.44
N THR A 84 -7.07 -0.22 -3.36
CA THR A 84 -5.78 -0.93 -3.40
C THR A 84 -5.00 -0.73 -2.10
N HIS A 85 -4.87 0.52 -1.64
CA HIS A 85 -4.16 0.80 -0.39
C HIS A 85 -4.93 0.32 0.86
N MET A 86 -6.26 0.35 0.86
CA MET A 86 -7.04 -0.26 1.94
C MET A 86 -6.79 -1.78 2.02
N MET A 87 -6.64 -2.47 0.89
CA MET A 87 -6.28 -3.89 0.87
C MET A 87 -4.85 -4.13 1.40
N PHE A 88 -3.89 -3.28 1.07
CA PHE A 88 -2.52 -3.39 1.61
C PHE A 88 -2.49 -3.20 3.12
N ILE A 89 -3.15 -2.16 3.65
CA ILE A 89 -3.26 -1.94 5.09
C ILE A 89 -3.95 -3.13 5.77
N ALA A 90 -5.04 -3.65 5.19
CA ALA A 90 -5.74 -4.80 5.76
C ALA A 90 -4.90 -6.07 5.73
N ALA A 91 -4.19 -6.35 4.64
CA ALA A 91 -3.28 -7.48 4.54
C ALA A 91 -2.15 -7.36 5.58
N TYR A 92 -1.57 -6.17 5.74
CA TYR A 92 -0.58 -5.87 6.77
C TYR A 92 -1.15 -6.10 8.17
N VAL A 93 -2.32 -5.55 8.50
CA VAL A 93 -2.93 -5.77 9.82
C VAL A 93 -3.20 -7.25 10.06
N ALA A 94 -3.69 -7.97 9.05
CA ALA A 94 -3.96 -9.40 9.15
C ALA A 94 -2.69 -10.22 9.40
N THR A 95 -1.58 -9.96 8.69
CA THR A 95 -0.32 -10.66 8.93
C THR A 95 0.23 -10.40 10.32
N ARG A 96 0.06 -9.18 10.83
CA ARG A 96 0.58 -8.76 12.14
C ARG A 96 -0.25 -9.23 13.31
N THR A 97 -1.55 -9.39 13.11
CA THR A 97 -2.48 -9.68 14.20
C THR A 97 -3.04 -11.08 14.16
N MET A 98 -2.91 -11.84 13.07
CA MET A 98 -3.57 -13.15 12.93
C MET A 98 -2.60 -14.28 12.57
N ASP A 99 -1.29 -14.04 12.62
CA ASP A 99 -0.23 -15.01 12.25
C ASP A 99 -0.49 -15.69 10.90
N ILE A 100 -1.17 -15.01 9.96
CA ILE A 100 -1.45 -15.57 8.64
C ILE A 100 -0.12 -15.65 7.89
N PRO A 101 0.36 -16.86 7.55
CA PRO A 101 1.59 -17.01 6.79
C PRO A 101 1.30 -16.57 5.35
N LEU A 102 1.57 -15.30 5.03
CA LEU A 102 1.56 -14.84 3.62
C LEU A 102 2.77 -15.34 2.83
N MET A 103 3.73 -15.97 3.50
CA MET A 103 4.86 -16.65 2.88
C MET A 103 4.81 -18.14 3.22
N PRO A 104 5.21 -19.03 2.29
CA PRO A 104 5.33 -20.44 2.59
C PRO A 104 6.23 -20.61 3.82
N LEU A 105 5.74 -21.37 4.80
CA LEU A 105 6.53 -21.80 5.94
C LEU A 105 7.85 -22.35 5.39
N HIS A 106 8.99 -21.97 5.99
CA HIS A 106 10.29 -22.52 5.63
C HIS A 106 10.33 -24.01 6.04
N VAL A 107 9.61 -24.90 5.34
CA VAL A 107 9.52 -26.33 5.66
C VAL A 107 10.76 -27.11 5.15
N GLY A 108 11.88 -26.44 4.85
CA GLY A 108 13.03 -27.11 4.21
C GLY A 108 14.42 -26.49 4.38
N ALA A 109 14.55 -25.31 4.99
CA ALA A 109 15.88 -24.81 5.37
C ALA A 109 16.19 -25.37 6.76
N GLY A 110 17.17 -26.27 6.85
CA GLY A 110 17.56 -26.94 8.09
C GLY A 110 17.70 -25.96 9.25
N HIS A 111 17.34 -26.42 10.46
CA HIS A 111 17.34 -25.66 11.72
C HIS A 111 18.42 -24.59 11.77
N VAL A 112 18.08 -23.38 11.33
CA VAL A 112 18.89 -22.20 11.60
C VAL A 112 18.52 -21.85 13.03
N ASP A 113 19.47 -22.05 13.94
CA ASP A 113 19.26 -21.76 15.35
C ASP A 113 18.72 -20.33 15.48
N ALA A 114 17.67 -20.14 16.28
CA ALA A 114 17.06 -18.82 16.49
C ALA A 114 18.08 -17.77 16.99
N ALA A 115 19.20 -18.24 17.56
CA ALA A 115 20.34 -17.43 17.96
C ALA A 115 21.13 -16.86 16.76
N ASP A 116 21.26 -17.60 15.66
CA ASP A 116 22.01 -17.18 14.47
C ASP A 116 21.22 -16.15 13.65
N VAL A 117 19.90 -16.27 13.61
CA VAL A 117 19.02 -15.27 12.94
C VAL A 117 19.02 -13.94 13.70
N ALA A 118 19.08 -13.97 15.03
CA ALA A 118 19.13 -12.76 15.86
C ALA A 118 20.47 -12.01 15.81
N ALA A 119 21.55 -12.67 15.34
CA ALA A 119 22.90 -12.12 15.31
C ALA A 119 23.33 -11.56 13.94
N ALA A 120 22.63 -11.93 12.85
CA ALA A 120 23.19 -11.82 11.50
C ALA A 120 23.00 -10.48 10.76
N ALA A 121 22.24 -9.50 11.27
CA ALA A 121 22.21 -8.18 10.62
C ALA A 121 22.03 -7.01 11.61
N PRO A 122 22.84 -5.94 11.53
CA PRO A 122 22.50 -4.66 12.13
C PRO A 122 21.17 -4.17 11.52
N GLY A 123 20.07 -4.27 12.29
CA GLY A 123 18.70 -4.05 11.80
C GLY A 123 17.76 -5.28 11.93
N SER A 124 18.31 -6.47 12.21
CA SER A 124 17.54 -7.72 12.44
C SER A 124 16.73 -7.77 13.73
N ARG A 125 16.74 -6.71 14.55
CA ARG A 125 15.69 -6.48 15.54
C ARG A 125 14.44 -5.96 14.82
N GLY A 126 13.73 -6.92 14.23
CA GLY A 126 12.34 -6.91 13.81
C GLY A 126 11.83 -5.65 13.12
N ASN A 127 11.71 -5.69 11.79
CA ASN A 127 10.81 -4.80 11.04
C ASN A 127 9.32 -5.03 11.37
N GLY A 128 9.03 -5.87 12.36
CA GLY A 128 7.69 -6.16 12.80
C GLY A 128 6.99 -7.03 11.76
N ILE A 129 7.52 -8.19 11.40
CA ILE A 129 6.73 -9.22 10.72
C ILE A 129 6.95 -10.50 11.51
N PRO A 130 5.89 -11.23 11.94
CA PRO A 130 6.09 -12.51 12.61
C PRO A 130 6.84 -13.44 11.64
N VAL A 131 8.07 -13.80 11.99
CA VAL A 131 8.91 -14.66 11.14
C VAL A 131 8.40 -16.12 11.22
N TYR A 132 7.70 -16.49 12.30
CA TYR A 132 7.19 -17.85 12.51
C TYR A 132 5.82 -17.90 13.23
N PRO A 133 4.92 -18.83 12.89
CA PRO A 133 3.71 -19.09 13.67
C PRO A 133 4.08 -19.44 15.12
N GLY A 134 3.45 -18.78 16.09
CA GLY A 134 3.73 -18.98 17.52
C GLY A 134 4.96 -18.23 18.06
N SER A 135 5.66 -17.43 17.23
CA SER A 135 6.63 -16.46 17.73
C SER A 135 5.92 -15.21 18.26
N ARG A 136 6.45 -14.58 19.32
CA ARG A 136 5.78 -13.42 19.96
C ARG A 136 5.66 -12.28 18.95
N ILE A 137 4.58 -11.49 19.06
CA ILE A 137 4.40 -10.26 18.29
C ILE A 137 5.64 -9.38 18.44
N GLU A 138 6.46 -9.30 17.38
CA GLU A 138 7.59 -8.39 17.35
C GLU A 138 7.09 -6.94 17.39
N PRO A 139 7.79 -6.01 18.07
CA PRO A 139 7.45 -4.59 18.03
C PRO A 139 7.43 -4.08 16.58
N VAL A 140 6.51 -3.18 16.27
CA VAL A 140 6.44 -2.52 14.96
C VAL A 140 7.69 -1.66 14.79
N GLY A 141 8.46 -1.92 13.73
CA GLY A 141 9.64 -1.13 13.39
C GLY A 141 9.27 0.31 12.98
N THR A 142 10.17 1.27 13.17
CA THR A 142 9.90 2.67 12.81
C THR A 142 9.57 2.85 11.33
N TRP A 143 10.26 2.15 10.43
CA TRP A 143 10.01 2.23 8.97
C TRP A 143 8.63 1.71 8.60
N ASP A 144 8.22 0.61 9.23
CA ASP A 144 6.92 -0.02 9.04
C ASP A 144 5.79 0.90 9.52
N LEU A 145 5.93 1.47 10.73
CA LEU A 145 4.99 2.46 11.26
C LEU A 145 4.86 3.68 10.33
N LEU A 146 5.98 4.22 9.85
CA LEU A 146 5.97 5.36 8.92
C LEU A 146 5.27 5.01 7.60
N CYS A 147 5.46 3.81 7.08
CA CYS A 147 4.82 3.36 5.85
C CYS A 147 3.31 3.26 6.03
N VAL A 148 2.85 2.57 7.09
CA VAL A 148 1.43 2.42 7.40
C VAL A 148 0.76 3.77 7.66
N LEU A 149 1.42 4.70 8.36
CA LEU A 149 0.89 6.04 8.58
C LEU A 149 0.78 6.83 7.27
N ALA A 150 1.76 6.72 6.37
CA ALA A 150 1.70 7.34 5.06
C ALA A 150 0.55 6.77 4.21
N GLU A 151 0.38 5.45 4.19
CA GLU A 151 -0.73 4.80 3.49
C GLU A 151 -2.10 5.16 4.07
N ALA A 152 -2.23 5.19 5.40
CA ALA A 152 -3.48 5.58 6.05
C ALA A 152 -3.86 7.03 5.74
N ALA A 153 -2.89 7.95 5.81
CA ALA A 153 -3.09 9.35 5.43
C ALA A 153 -3.51 9.48 3.95
N LEU A 154 -2.86 8.73 3.05
CA LEU A 154 -3.23 8.65 1.65
C LEU A 154 -4.69 8.20 1.47
N VAL A 155 -5.09 7.08 2.07
CA VAL A 155 -6.46 6.55 1.97
C VAL A 155 -7.48 7.59 2.45
N VAL A 156 -7.26 8.24 3.59
CA VAL A 156 -8.16 9.28 4.11
C VAL A 156 -8.34 10.42 3.10
N LEU A 157 -7.25 10.87 2.47
CA LEU A 157 -7.29 11.95 1.47
C LEU A 157 -8.01 11.52 0.18
N LEU A 158 -7.79 10.28 -0.29
CA LEU A 158 -8.47 9.74 -1.47
C LEU A 158 -9.97 9.54 -1.23
N VAL A 159 -10.36 9.01 -0.06
CA VAL A 159 -11.76 8.86 0.33
C VAL A 159 -12.44 10.22 0.45
N ARG A 160 -11.79 11.21 1.07
CA ARG A 160 -12.31 12.56 1.22
C ARG A 160 -12.51 13.27 -0.12
N SER A 161 -11.58 13.10 -1.06
CA SER A 161 -11.64 13.70 -2.40
C SER A 161 -12.59 12.98 -3.36
N SER A 162 -13.07 11.78 -3.00
CA SER A 162 -13.98 11.01 -3.84
C SER A 162 -15.41 11.61 -3.90
N PRO A 163 -16.08 11.56 -5.06
CA PRO A 163 -17.49 11.94 -5.20
C PRO A 163 -18.41 11.14 -4.28
N GLY A 164 -19.58 11.69 -3.94
CA GLY A 164 -20.52 11.12 -2.96
C GLY A 164 -20.78 9.61 -3.08
N PRO A 165 -21.14 9.08 -4.26
CA PRO A 165 -21.38 7.64 -4.44
C PRO A 165 -20.13 6.78 -4.20
N HIS A 166 -18.97 7.20 -4.74
CA HIS A 166 -17.71 6.49 -4.56
C HIS A 166 -17.23 6.54 -3.12
N ARG A 167 -17.34 7.70 -2.46
CA ARG A 167 -16.97 7.87 -1.05
C ARG A 167 -17.79 6.96 -0.14
N ARG A 168 -19.10 6.84 -0.37
CA ARG A 168 -19.95 5.90 0.39
C ARG A 168 -19.47 4.45 0.21
N ALA A 169 -19.27 4.02 -1.03
CA ALA A 169 -18.78 2.67 -1.32
C ALA A 169 -17.41 2.37 -0.67
N LEU A 170 -16.49 3.34 -0.64
CA LEU A 170 -15.19 3.20 0.02
C LEU A 170 -15.33 3.09 1.54
N VAL A 171 -16.19 3.92 2.17
CA VAL A 171 -16.44 3.88 3.62
C VAL A 171 -17.13 2.59 4.03
N ASP A 172 -18.21 2.21 3.34
CA ASP A 172 -18.95 0.97 3.60
C ASP A 172 -18.01 -0.24 3.42
N GLY A 173 -17.19 -0.19 2.38
CA GLY A 173 -16.14 -1.16 2.12
C GLY A 173 -15.10 -1.28 3.24
N ALA A 174 -14.59 -0.16 3.74
CA ALA A 174 -13.64 -0.12 4.85
C ALA A 174 -14.24 -0.67 6.15
N VAL A 175 -15.52 -0.36 6.41
CA VAL A 175 -16.26 -0.91 7.56
C VAL A 175 -16.39 -2.42 7.43
N LEU A 176 -16.84 -2.92 6.27
CA LEU A 176 -16.96 -4.36 6.02
C LEU A 176 -15.61 -5.09 6.13
N LEU A 177 -14.55 -4.49 5.61
CA LEU A 177 -13.19 -5.02 5.72
C LEU A 177 -12.75 -5.12 7.19
N THR A 178 -13.00 -4.07 7.97
CA THR A 178 -12.68 -4.04 9.41
C THR A 178 -13.46 -5.11 10.18
N ILE A 179 -14.76 -5.24 9.90
CA ILE A 179 -15.60 -6.30 10.49
C ILE A 179 -15.08 -7.68 10.10
N GLY A 180 -14.72 -7.89 8.84
CA GLY A 180 -14.16 -9.15 8.35
C GLY A 180 -12.85 -9.51 9.04
N LEU A 181 -11.94 -8.54 9.20
CA LEU A 181 -10.70 -8.72 9.95
C LEU A 181 -10.96 -9.05 11.42
N LEU A 182 -11.92 -8.37 12.06
CA LEU A 182 -12.29 -8.66 13.45
C LEU A 182 -12.84 -10.08 13.59
N VAL A 183 -13.76 -10.50 12.72
CA VAL A 183 -14.31 -11.86 12.72
C VAL A 183 -13.19 -12.89 12.52
N LEU A 184 -12.31 -12.66 11.53
CA LEU A 184 -11.18 -13.55 11.27
C LEU A 184 -10.29 -13.71 12.50
N ARG A 185 -9.91 -12.59 13.14
CA ARG A 185 -9.12 -12.59 14.40
C ARG A 185 -9.80 -13.38 15.52
N LEU A 186 -11.10 -13.21 15.70
CA LEU A 186 -11.86 -13.92 16.74
C LEU A 186 -11.93 -15.43 16.47
N THR A 187 -11.90 -15.86 15.19
CA THR A 187 -11.95 -17.27 14.81
C THR A 187 -10.59 -17.97 14.77
N THR A 188 -9.49 -17.22 14.59
CA THR A 188 -8.13 -17.80 14.54
C THR A 188 -7.35 -17.63 15.84
N GLY A 189 -7.83 -16.77 16.76
CA GLY A 189 -7.19 -16.46 18.04
C GLY A 189 -7.61 -17.34 19.23
N SER A 190 -8.41 -18.39 19.02
CA SER A 190 -8.86 -19.36 20.03
C SER A 190 -8.12 -20.69 19.89
#